data_AF-A0A9W5XJH4-F1
#
_entry.id   AF-A0A9W5XJH4-F1
#
_cell.length_a   1.000
_cell.length_b   1.000
_cell.length_c   1.000
_cell.angle_alpha   90.00
_cell.angle_beta   90.00
_cell.angle_gamma   90.00
#
_symmetry.space_group_name_H-M   'P 1'
#
loop_
_entity.id
_entity.type
_entity.pdbx_description
1 polymer ?
#
loop_
_entity_poly.entity_id
_entity_poly.type
_entity_poly.pdbx_seq_one_letter_code
_entity_poly.pdbx_strand_id
1 'polypeptide(L)'
;MTRLRKRFATGMAAVVLATGLVVPGGARPAQAAVDPTTVAAIIQFAAAAYSYFNSSQNGGLTLEQATSQIIGAVNASRDAINAHADALAVAEATGCVRHHVLEFADIAEFPLSLKQRWAQDVTSCVTLIDALWNAVTNASAKNQLGILLGAIGPIALIARAQARFSVTELRSLLVNAFTRVQTQWQPYCMGTPYGVNEEFWMNYHDPIWLDGGFFCSGPYDTVTRTHVAQASAGGMGLFQYGALIQYDFSPLIDAASKQYAHGVAVASLAQLRP
;
A
#
# COMPACT_ATOMS: atom_id res chain seq x y z
N MET A 1 65.34 -28.25 -20.63
CA MET A 1 66.32 -27.19 -20.97
C MET A 1 65.71 -26.46 -22.18
N THR A 2 65.67 -25.13 -22.32
CA THR A 2 66.45 -24.02 -21.70
C THR A 2 65.59 -22.74 -21.59
N ARG A 3 65.95 -21.80 -20.70
CA ARG A 3 65.22 -20.53 -20.44
C ARG A 3 65.77 -19.36 -21.28
N LEU A 4 64.91 -18.39 -21.65
CA LEU A 4 65.16 -16.92 -21.83
C LEU A 4 63.83 -16.24 -22.19
N ARG A 5 63.32 -15.09 -21.68
CA ARG A 5 63.57 -14.23 -20.50
C ARG A 5 64.61 -13.07 -20.55
N LYS A 6 64.34 -11.98 -21.31
CA LYS A 6 64.73 -10.55 -21.13
C LYS A 6 64.41 -9.74 -22.43
N ARG A 7 64.14 -8.43 -22.47
CA ARG A 7 63.64 -7.39 -21.52
C ARG A 7 63.36 -6.07 -22.31
N PHE A 8 62.41 -5.24 -21.85
CA PHE A 8 62.21 -3.78 -22.10
C PHE A 8 62.46 -3.14 -23.49
N ALA A 9 61.48 -2.37 -24.00
CA ALA A 9 61.55 -0.89 -24.01
C ALA A 9 60.27 -0.22 -24.58
N THR A 10 59.69 0.68 -23.77
CA THR A 10 59.11 1.99 -24.09
C THR A 10 58.37 2.24 -25.43
N GLY A 11 57.09 2.58 -25.35
CA GLY A 11 56.32 3.23 -26.42
C GLY A 11 55.07 3.93 -25.87
N MET A 12 55.17 5.22 -25.53
CA MET A 12 54.00 6.03 -25.17
C MET A 12 53.24 6.44 -26.44
N ALA A 13 51.96 6.10 -26.51
CA ALA A 13 51.00 6.75 -27.40
C ALA A 13 49.64 6.81 -26.69
N ALA A 14 49.40 7.89 -25.96
CA ALA A 14 48.11 8.13 -25.33
C ALA A 14 47.11 8.60 -26.40
N VAL A 15 46.22 7.70 -26.82
CA VAL A 15 45.02 8.05 -27.59
C VAL A 15 43.83 7.85 -26.66
N VAL A 16 43.47 8.91 -25.94
CA VAL A 16 42.20 8.97 -25.20
C VAL A 16 41.08 9.20 -26.22
N LEU A 17 40.69 8.13 -26.90
CA LEU A 17 39.36 8.08 -27.50
C LEU A 17 38.37 7.97 -26.34
N ALA A 18 37.89 9.14 -25.90
CA ALA A 18 36.69 9.23 -25.07
C ALA A 18 35.49 8.82 -25.93
N THR A 19 35.36 7.52 -26.20
CA THR A 19 34.09 6.92 -26.58
C THR A 19 33.18 7.12 -25.38
N GLY A 20 32.39 8.20 -25.42
CA GLY A 20 31.25 8.36 -24.55
C GLY A 20 30.35 7.16 -24.74
N LEU A 21 30.47 6.18 -23.83
CA LEU A 21 29.46 5.16 -23.63
C LEU A 21 28.22 5.91 -23.14
N VAL A 22 27.42 6.36 -24.11
CA VAL A 22 26.01 6.63 -23.90
C VAL A 22 25.41 5.29 -23.51
N VAL A 23 25.45 4.98 -22.21
CA VAL A 23 24.69 3.89 -21.63
C VAL A 23 23.24 4.22 -22.00
N PRO A 24 22.58 3.43 -22.86
CA PRO A 24 21.20 3.70 -23.23
C PRO A 24 20.40 3.75 -21.93
N GLY A 25 19.60 4.82 -21.79
CA GLY A 25 19.08 5.28 -20.50
C GLY A 25 18.58 4.11 -19.66
N GLY A 26 19.19 3.94 -18.48
CA GLY A 26 18.98 2.76 -17.65
C GLY A 26 17.50 2.43 -17.55
N ALA A 27 17.14 1.20 -17.93
CA ALA A 27 15.76 0.74 -17.92
C ALA A 27 15.17 1.09 -16.56
N ARG A 28 14.27 2.09 -16.52
CA ARG A 28 13.49 2.37 -15.32
C ARG A 28 12.83 1.04 -14.97
N PRO A 29 13.01 0.52 -13.74
CA PRO A 29 12.27 -0.67 -13.33
C PRO A 29 10.80 -0.41 -13.67
N ALA A 30 10.20 -1.32 -14.43
CA ALA A 30 8.84 -1.15 -14.92
C ALA A 30 7.93 -1.19 -13.69
N GLN A 31 7.65 -0.01 -13.12
CA GLN A 31 6.94 0.08 -11.86
C GLN A 31 5.59 -0.59 -12.06
N ALA A 32 5.35 -1.64 -11.30
CA ALA A 32 4.12 -2.39 -11.37
C ALA A 32 3.02 -1.46 -10.90
N ALA A 33 2.25 -0.91 -11.85
CA ALA A 33 1.03 -0.20 -11.56
C ALA A 33 0.18 -1.14 -10.69
N VAL A 34 0.00 -0.75 -9.43
CA VAL A 34 -0.65 -1.60 -8.44
C VAL A 34 -2.06 -1.89 -8.91
N ASP A 35 -2.32 -3.17 -9.18
CA ASP A 35 -3.62 -3.60 -9.67
C ASP A 35 -4.72 -3.31 -8.62
N PRO A 36 -5.81 -2.62 -8.99
CA PRO A 36 -6.92 -2.38 -8.08
C PRO A 36 -7.53 -3.64 -7.45
N THR A 37 -7.54 -4.78 -8.15
CA THR A 37 -8.14 -6.02 -7.62
C THR A 37 -7.29 -6.63 -6.51
N THR A 38 -5.96 -6.55 -6.65
CA THR A 38 -4.95 -6.89 -5.64
C THR A 38 -5.16 -6.10 -4.35
N VAL A 39 -5.38 -4.78 -4.43
CA VAL A 39 -5.62 -3.97 -3.22
C VAL A 39 -6.99 -4.27 -2.61
N ALA A 40 -8.03 -4.47 -3.43
CA ALA A 40 -9.34 -4.86 -2.94
C ALA A 40 -9.30 -6.20 -2.16
N ALA A 41 -8.52 -7.18 -2.64
CA ALA A 41 -8.29 -8.44 -1.92
C ALA A 41 -7.61 -8.21 -0.56
N ILE A 42 -6.57 -7.36 -0.49
CA ILE A 42 -5.89 -7.03 0.78
C ILE A 42 -6.79 -6.26 1.74
N ILE A 43 -7.68 -5.39 1.25
CA ILE A 43 -8.70 -4.72 2.08
C ILE A 43 -9.69 -5.73 2.67
N GLN A 44 -10.21 -6.64 1.84
CA GLN A 44 -11.12 -7.70 2.28
C GLN A 44 -10.44 -8.62 3.31
N PHE A 45 -9.18 -9.02 3.04
CA PHE A 45 -8.34 -9.77 3.96
C PHE A 45 -8.19 -9.06 5.31
N ALA A 46 -7.74 -7.79 5.31
CA ALA A 46 -7.49 -7.04 6.54
C ALA A 46 -8.78 -6.88 7.36
N ALA A 47 -9.89 -6.51 6.72
CA ALA A 47 -11.20 -6.38 7.35
C ALA A 47 -11.64 -7.69 8.01
N ALA A 48 -11.59 -8.80 7.27
CA ALA A 48 -11.97 -10.12 7.77
C ALA A 48 -11.04 -10.57 8.90
N ALA A 49 -9.73 -10.40 8.75
CA ALA A 49 -8.74 -10.87 9.71
C ALA A 49 -8.78 -10.11 11.04
N TYR A 50 -8.95 -8.79 11.02
CA TYR A 50 -9.21 -8.04 12.26
C TYR A 50 -10.57 -8.39 12.87
N SER A 51 -11.60 -8.64 12.05
CA SER A 51 -12.92 -9.07 12.54
C SER A 51 -12.84 -10.42 13.28
N TYR A 52 -12.23 -11.44 12.67
CA TYR A 52 -12.06 -12.76 13.31
C TYR A 52 -11.19 -12.67 14.58
N PHE A 53 -10.13 -11.85 14.57
CA PHE A 53 -9.33 -11.59 15.77
C PHE A 53 -10.18 -10.97 16.88
N ASN A 54 -10.98 -9.94 16.59
CA ASN A 54 -11.89 -9.31 17.55
C ASN A 54 -12.93 -10.29 18.08
N SER A 55 -13.54 -11.11 17.22
CA SER A 55 -14.47 -12.17 17.64
C SER A 55 -13.81 -13.16 18.59
N SER A 56 -12.52 -13.48 18.43
CA SER A 56 -11.79 -14.35 19.36
C SER A 56 -11.55 -13.70 20.74
N GLN A 57 -11.31 -12.39 20.78
CA GLN A 57 -11.13 -11.64 22.02
C GLN A 57 -12.46 -11.45 22.79
N ASN A 58 -13.58 -11.40 22.07
CA ASN A 58 -14.92 -11.16 22.63
C ASN A 58 -15.71 -12.46 22.87
N GLY A 59 -15.08 -13.64 22.76
CA GLY A 59 -15.71 -14.95 23.03
C GLY A 59 -16.66 -15.46 21.94
N GLY A 60 -16.70 -14.85 20.76
CA GLY A 60 -17.53 -15.27 19.63
C GLY A 60 -16.91 -16.33 18.72
N LEU A 61 -15.57 -16.41 18.69
CA LEU A 61 -14.80 -17.49 18.06
C LEU A 61 -13.74 -17.99 19.05
N THR A 62 -13.22 -19.21 18.86
CA THR A 62 -11.94 -19.57 19.50
C THR A 62 -10.76 -18.95 18.72
N LEU A 63 -9.60 -18.84 19.36
CA LEU A 63 -8.39 -18.32 18.69
C LEU A 63 -7.95 -19.23 17.54
N GLU A 64 -8.15 -20.54 17.67
CA GLU A 64 -7.87 -21.54 16.64
C GLU A 64 -8.82 -21.38 15.44
N GLN A 65 -10.11 -21.15 15.69
CA GLN A 65 -11.09 -20.86 14.64
C GLN A 65 -10.73 -19.56 13.88
N ALA A 66 -10.43 -18.48 14.60
CA ALA A 66 -10.01 -17.22 13.99
C ALA A 66 -8.73 -17.39 13.16
N THR A 67 -7.76 -18.15 13.68
CA THR A 67 -6.52 -18.48 12.95
C THR A 67 -6.83 -19.23 11.65
N SER A 68 -7.66 -20.27 11.69
CA SER A 68 -8.04 -21.06 10.51
C SER A 68 -8.73 -20.21 9.43
N GLN A 69 -9.64 -19.31 9.82
CA GLN A 69 -10.31 -18.41 8.88
C GLN A 69 -9.30 -17.47 8.20
N ILE A 70 -8.29 -17.02 8.93
CA ILE A 70 -7.28 -16.08 8.42
C ILE A 70 -6.25 -16.80 7.55
N ILE A 71 -5.90 -18.05 7.84
CA ILE A 71 -5.11 -18.88 6.91
C ILE A 71 -5.87 -19.03 5.57
N GLY A 72 -7.18 -19.26 5.61
CA GLY A 72 -8.04 -19.26 4.41
C GLY A 72 -7.98 -17.94 3.64
N ALA A 73 -8.14 -16.81 4.33
CA ALA A 73 -8.12 -15.48 3.72
C ALA A 73 -6.71 -15.07 3.22
N VAL A 74 -5.64 -15.46 3.92
CA VAL A 74 -4.25 -15.31 3.47
C VAL A 74 -4.04 -16.08 2.18
N ASN A 75 -4.46 -17.36 2.11
CA ASN A 75 -4.29 -18.18 0.93
C ASN A 75 -5.07 -17.63 -0.28
N ALA A 76 -6.29 -17.11 -0.07
CA ALA A 76 -7.06 -16.41 -1.10
C ALA A 76 -6.41 -15.09 -1.59
N SER A 77 -5.58 -14.46 -0.75
CA SER A 77 -4.96 -13.14 -1.02
C SER A 77 -3.45 -13.23 -1.28
N ARG A 78 -2.88 -14.43 -1.35
CA ARG A 78 -1.43 -14.66 -1.33
C ARG A 78 -0.71 -14.01 -2.50
N ASP A 79 -1.24 -14.17 -3.71
CA ASP A 79 -0.64 -13.59 -4.91
C ASP A 79 -0.77 -12.06 -4.95
N ALA A 80 -1.87 -11.53 -4.40
CA ALA A 80 -2.06 -10.09 -4.21
C ALA A 80 -1.02 -9.52 -3.23
N ILE A 81 -0.84 -10.13 -2.05
CA ILE A 81 0.20 -9.75 -1.07
C ILE A 81 1.61 -9.87 -1.70
N ASN A 82 1.82 -10.86 -2.57
CA ASN A 82 3.09 -11.04 -3.27
C ASN A 82 3.37 -9.95 -4.31
N ALA A 83 2.37 -9.35 -4.97
CA ALA A 83 2.59 -8.55 -6.18
C ALA A 83 3.30 -7.18 -5.96
N HIS A 84 3.45 -6.71 -4.72
CA HIS A 84 3.98 -5.37 -4.42
C HIS A 84 5.50 -5.35 -4.20
N ALA A 85 6.31 -4.88 -5.17
CA ALA A 85 7.74 -4.56 -4.90
C ALA A 85 8.41 -3.71 -6.01
N ASP A 86 8.60 -2.40 -5.79
CA ASP A 86 9.29 -1.51 -6.76
C ASP A 86 10.43 -0.63 -6.21
N ALA A 87 10.63 -0.60 -4.89
CA ALA A 87 11.69 0.20 -4.24
C ALA A 87 12.36 -0.60 -3.12
N LEU A 88 13.65 -0.36 -2.85
CA LEU A 88 14.44 -1.17 -1.89
C LEU A 88 13.79 -1.26 -0.49
N ALA A 89 13.30 -0.14 0.04
CA ALA A 89 12.56 -0.10 1.31
C ALA A 89 11.28 -0.93 1.28
N VAL A 90 10.53 -0.90 0.16
CA VAL A 90 9.34 -1.74 0.00
C VAL A 90 9.72 -3.20 -0.17
N ALA A 91 10.82 -3.51 -0.88
CA ALA A 91 11.26 -4.88 -1.11
C ALA A 91 11.66 -5.59 0.20
N GLU A 92 12.31 -4.89 1.14
CA GLU A 92 12.61 -5.39 2.48
C GLU A 92 11.32 -5.70 3.26
N ALA A 93 10.41 -4.72 3.35
CA ALA A 93 9.10 -4.89 3.96
C ALA A 93 8.30 -6.04 3.32
N THR A 94 8.33 -6.17 1.99
CA THR A 94 7.64 -7.22 1.24
C THR A 94 8.23 -8.58 1.53
N GLY A 95 9.55 -8.72 1.52
CA GLY A 95 10.23 -9.97 1.88
C GLY A 95 9.84 -10.43 3.29
N CYS A 96 9.76 -9.49 4.22
CA CYS A 96 9.31 -9.71 5.59
C CYS A 96 7.84 -10.17 5.67
N VAL A 97 6.89 -9.45 5.04
CA VAL A 97 5.48 -9.87 5.01
C VAL A 97 5.31 -11.23 4.35
N ARG A 98 5.96 -11.46 3.20
CA ARG A 98 5.94 -12.74 2.49
C ARG A 98 6.41 -13.89 3.38
N HIS A 99 7.52 -13.73 4.10
CA HIS A 99 8.03 -14.75 5.00
C HIS A 99 6.98 -15.13 6.06
N HIS A 100 6.43 -14.15 6.80
CA HIS A 100 5.44 -14.46 7.83
C HIS A 100 4.10 -14.96 7.27
N VAL A 101 3.70 -14.55 6.07
CA VAL A 101 2.52 -15.08 5.37
C VAL A 101 2.67 -16.58 5.05
N LEU A 102 3.89 -17.03 4.71
CA LEU A 102 4.18 -18.46 4.51
C LEU A 102 4.11 -19.21 5.85
N GLU A 103 4.87 -18.77 6.85
CA GLU A 103 4.94 -19.40 8.18
C GLU A 103 3.59 -19.43 8.91
N PHE A 104 2.70 -18.46 8.65
CA PHE A 104 1.38 -18.41 9.29
C PHE A 104 0.46 -19.58 8.90
N ALA A 105 0.67 -20.21 7.75
CA ALA A 105 -0.08 -21.40 7.37
C ALA A 105 0.16 -22.56 8.37
N ASP A 106 1.37 -22.66 8.92
CA ASP A 106 1.83 -23.76 9.76
C ASP A 106 1.79 -23.41 11.27
N ILE A 107 1.33 -22.21 11.63
CA ILE A 107 1.29 -21.71 13.01
C ILE A 107 0.57 -22.68 13.97
N ALA A 108 -0.41 -23.44 13.51
CA ALA A 108 -1.13 -24.42 14.33
C ALA A 108 -0.18 -25.48 14.92
N GLU A 109 0.82 -25.91 14.14
CA GLU A 109 1.77 -26.97 14.49
C GLU A 109 2.94 -26.47 15.35
N PHE A 110 3.16 -25.15 15.41
CA PHE A 110 4.31 -24.59 16.13
C PHE A 110 4.25 -24.87 17.64
N PRO A 111 5.33 -25.37 18.27
CA PRO A 111 5.42 -25.41 19.72
C PRO A 111 5.42 -23.98 20.30
N LEU A 112 4.97 -23.82 21.55
CA LEU A 112 4.80 -22.49 22.17
C LEU A 112 6.08 -21.63 22.14
N SER A 113 7.25 -22.23 22.28
CA SER A 113 8.55 -21.52 22.19
C SER A 113 8.82 -20.97 20.78
N LEU A 114 8.41 -21.67 19.72
CA LEU A 114 8.49 -21.19 18.35
C LEU A 114 7.44 -20.09 18.11
N LYS A 115 6.21 -20.28 18.60
CA LYS A 115 5.16 -19.23 18.57
C LYS A 115 5.64 -17.93 19.22
N GLN A 116 6.32 -18.01 20.36
CA GLN A 116 6.88 -16.85 21.05
C GLN A 116 7.97 -16.14 20.25
N ARG A 117 8.92 -16.87 19.66
CA ARG A 117 9.95 -16.29 18.78
C ARG A 117 9.33 -15.65 17.55
N TRP A 118 8.48 -16.39 16.85
CA TRP A 118 7.83 -15.95 15.62
C TRP A 118 6.89 -14.75 15.86
N ALA A 119 6.21 -14.69 17.01
CA ALA A 119 5.41 -13.53 17.43
C ALA A 119 6.24 -12.27 17.67
N GLN A 120 7.49 -12.39 18.14
CA GLN A 120 8.42 -11.25 18.25
C GLN A 120 8.88 -10.80 16.86
N ASP A 121 9.20 -11.75 15.98
CA ASP A 121 9.71 -11.49 14.64
C ASP A 121 8.66 -10.81 13.74
N VAL A 122 7.42 -11.33 13.72
CA VAL A 122 6.32 -10.68 12.98
C VAL A 122 5.92 -9.34 13.60
N THR A 123 6.10 -9.14 14.91
CA THR A 123 5.98 -7.80 15.53
C THR A 123 7.08 -6.87 15.01
N SER A 124 8.32 -7.34 14.90
CA SER A 124 9.43 -6.60 14.29
C SER A 124 9.08 -6.16 12.87
N CYS A 125 8.49 -7.06 12.07
CA CYS A 125 8.00 -6.78 10.72
C CYS A 125 7.02 -5.60 10.67
N VAL A 126 6.02 -5.57 11.57
CA VAL A 126 5.07 -4.45 11.70
C VAL A 126 5.81 -3.15 12.04
N THR A 127 6.73 -3.19 13.01
CA THR A 127 7.48 -1.98 13.43
C THR A 127 8.42 -1.47 12.35
N LEU A 128 9.02 -2.36 11.55
CA LEU A 128 9.85 -2.02 10.39
C LEU A 128 9.02 -1.32 9.33
N ILE A 129 7.85 -1.86 8.98
CA ILE A 129 6.94 -1.24 8.00
C ILE A 129 6.51 0.15 8.46
N ASP A 130 6.16 0.33 9.74
CA ASP A 130 5.78 1.64 10.26
C ASP A 130 6.96 2.64 10.25
N ALA A 131 8.16 2.20 10.64
CA ALA A 131 9.36 3.03 10.57
C ALA A 131 9.68 3.45 9.12
N LEU A 132 9.64 2.51 8.18
CA LEU A 132 9.86 2.77 6.76
C LEU A 132 8.78 3.72 6.19
N TRP A 133 7.51 3.56 6.58
CA TRP A 133 6.42 4.43 6.11
C TRP A 133 6.61 5.90 6.53
N ASN A 134 7.19 6.13 7.71
CA ASN A 134 7.55 7.46 8.18
C ASN A 134 8.82 7.99 7.50
N ALA A 135 9.77 7.11 7.15
CA ALA A 135 11.05 7.49 6.52
C ALA A 135 10.96 7.77 5.00
N VAL A 136 10.11 7.07 4.25
CA VAL A 136 10.00 7.28 2.81
C VAL A 136 9.17 8.53 2.47
N THR A 137 9.67 9.32 1.51
CA THR A 137 8.98 10.52 1.00
C THR A 137 8.17 10.26 -0.27
N ASN A 138 8.48 9.19 -1.00
CA ASN A 138 7.77 8.81 -2.22
C ASN A 138 6.36 8.30 -1.92
N ALA A 139 5.37 8.79 -2.67
CA ALA A 139 3.97 8.46 -2.45
C ALA A 139 3.68 6.99 -2.77
N SER A 140 4.12 6.46 -3.91
CA SER A 140 3.94 5.04 -4.27
C SER A 140 4.49 4.09 -3.19
N ALA A 141 5.68 4.37 -2.65
CA ALA A 141 6.27 3.60 -1.55
C ALA A 141 5.44 3.66 -0.26
N LYS A 142 4.93 4.85 0.13
CA LYS A 142 3.99 4.98 1.26
C LYS A 142 2.68 4.22 1.03
N ASN A 143 2.17 4.16 -0.20
CA ASN A 143 1.01 3.35 -0.53
C ASN A 143 1.29 1.85 -0.31
N GLN A 144 2.35 1.34 -0.93
CA GLN A 144 2.75 -0.06 -0.86
C GLN A 144 2.99 -0.49 0.61
N LEU A 145 3.71 0.33 1.41
CA LEU A 145 3.92 0.07 2.83
C LEU A 145 2.63 0.11 3.66
N GLY A 146 1.70 1.03 3.38
CA GLY A 146 0.40 1.09 4.08
C GLY A 146 -0.51 -0.10 3.75
N ILE A 147 -0.43 -0.63 2.53
CA ILE A 147 -1.11 -1.87 2.12
C ILE A 147 -0.48 -3.08 2.84
N LEU A 148 0.85 -3.20 2.83
CA LEU A 148 1.57 -4.26 3.53
C LEU A 148 1.30 -4.27 5.04
N LEU A 149 1.16 -3.10 5.66
CA LEU A 149 0.78 -2.97 7.08
C LEU A 149 -0.58 -3.60 7.38
N GLY A 150 -1.56 -3.45 6.48
CA GLY A 150 -2.87 -4.09 6.57
C GLY A 150 -2.83 -5.61 6.46
N ALA A 151 -1.90 -6.15 5.67
CA ALA A 151 -1.69 -7.58 5.56
C ALA A 151 -1.01 -8.17 6.82
N ILE A 152 0.04 -7.54 7.33
CA ILE A 152 0.85 -8.12 8.41
C ILE A 152 0.30 -7.82 9.83
N GLY A 153 -0.42 -6.70 10.00
CA GLY A 153 -0.95 -6.28 11.29
C GLY A 153 -1.88 -7.27 11.99
N PRO A 154 -2.89 -7.89 11.33
CA PRO A 154 -3.75 -8.88 12.00
C PRO A 154 -3.01 -10.19 12.28
N ILE A 155 -2.11 -10.62 11.38
CA ILE A 155 -1.24 -11.79 11.58
C ILE A 155 -0.40 -11.61 12.86
N ALA A 156 0.20 -10.43 13.05
CA ALA A 156 1.02 -10.13 14.22
C ALA A 156 0.21 -10.10 15.54
N LEU A 157 -1.04 -9.61 15.53
CA LEU A 157 -1.90 -9.68 16.71
C LEU A 157 -2.20 -11.13 17.12
N ILE A 158 -2.48 -12.01 16.16
CA ILE A 158 -2.77 -13.43 16.41
C ILE A 158 -1.53 -14.19 16.84
N ALA A 159 -0.38 -13.91 16.22
CA ALA A 159 0.90 -14.45 16.62
C ALA A 159 1.15 -14.20 18.11
N ARG A 160 0.97 -12.95 18.54
CA ARG A 160 1.12 -12.54 19.95
C ARG A 160 0.09 -13.21 20.87
N ALA A 161 -1.17 -13.28 20.46
CA ALA A 161 -2.22 -13.97 21.23
C ALA A 161 -1.89 -15.47 21.41
N GLN A 162 -1.52 -16.17 20.34
CA GLN A 162 -1.13 -17.59 20.40
C GLN A 162 0.17 -17.81 21.21
N ALA A 163 1.10 -16.86 21.17
CA ALA A 163 2.31 -16.83 22.00
C ALA A 163 2.07 -16.49 23.48
N ARG A 164 0.82 -16.16 23.86
CA ARG A 164 0.41 -15.67 25.18
C ARG A 164 1.05 -14.34 25.59
N PHE A 165 1.34 -13.49 24.61
CA PHE A 165 1.80 -12.12 24.82
C PHE A 165 0.65 -11.11 24.82
N SER A 166 0.83 -9.99 25.53
CA SER A 166 -0.07 -8.85 25.42
C SER A 166 -0.09 -8.28 24.00
N VAL A 167 -1.30 -7.99 23.52
CA VAL A 167 -1.60 -7.37 22.22
C VAL A 167 -1.83 -5.87 22.30
N THR A 168 -1.93 -5.28 23.50
CA THR A 168 -2.36 -3.89 23.72
C THR A 168 -1.48 -2.89 22.98
N GLU A 169 -0.16 -2.93 23.18
CA GLU A 169 0.76 -1.97 22.54
C GLU A 169 0.81 -2.13 21.02
N LEU A 170 0.72 -3.37 20.51
CA LEU A 170 0.66 -3.60 19.07
C LEU A 170 -0.64 -3.06 18.47
N ARG A 171 -1.78 -3.24 19.15
CA ARG A 171 -3.06 -2.62 18.75
C ARG A 171 -2.94 -1.09 18.73
N SER A 172 -2.38 -0.48 19.78
CA SER A 172 -2.17 0.98 19.84
C SER A 172 -1.27 1.49 18.71
N LEU A 173 -0.18 0.78 18.42
CA LEU A 173 0.70 1.08 17.29
C LEU A 173 -0.07 1.01 15.95
N LEU A 174 -0.80 -0.08 15.71
CA LEU A 174 -1.58 -0.25 14.47
C LEU A 174 -2.66 0.84 14.32
N VAL A 175 -3.39 1.19 15.40
CA VAL A 175 -4.36 2.30 15.38
C VAL A 175 -3.65 3.60 15.00
N ASN A 176 -2.52 3.93 15.61
CA ASN A 176 -1.78 5.16 15.31
C ASN A 176 -1.25 5.17 13.86
N ALA A 177 -0.70 4.05 13.39
CA ALA A 177 -0.18 3.91 12.04
C ALA A 177 -1.29 4.04 10.98
N PHE A 178 -2.40 3.30 11.09
CA PHE A 178 -3.52 3.46 10.17
C PHE A 178 -4.19 4.84 10.28
N THR A 179 -4.19 5.48 11.45
CA THR A 179 -4.67 6.87 11.57
C THR A 179 -3.82 7.81 10.72
N ARG A 180 -2.49 7.68 10.71
CA ARG A 180 -1.60 8.45 9.83
C ARG A 180 -1.80 8.14 8.35
N VAL A 181 -1.97 6.86 8.01
CA VAL A 181 -2.28 6.45 6.62
C VAL A 181 -3.60 7.10 6.18
N GLN A 182 -4.66 7.01 7.00
CA GLN A 182 -5.96 7.59 6.71
C GLN A 182 -5.90 9.12 6.51
N THR A 183 -5.24 9.85 7.41
CA THR A 183 -5.19 11.32 7.32
C THR A 183 -4.28 11.84 6.22
N GLN A 184 -3.18 11.14 5.89
CA GLN A 184 -2.27 11.55 4.82
C GLN A 184 -2.75 11.14 3.41
N TRP A 185 -3.73 10.23 3.30
CA TRP A 185 -4.19 9.65 2.02
C TRP A 185 -5.66 9.92 1.71
N GLN A 186 -6.21 11.07 2.10
CA GLN A 186 -7.53 11.47 1.62
C GLN A 186 -7.50 11.71 0.09
N PRO A 187 -8.47 11.20 -0.69
CA PRO A 187 -8.54 11.47 -2.11
C PRO A 187 -8.86 12.93 -2.38
N TYR A 188 -8.14 13.54 -3.33
CA TYR A 188 -8.50 14.83 -3.90
C TYR A 188 -9.58 14.63 -4.97
N CYS A 189 -10.72 15.28 -4.79
CA CYS A 189 -11.86 15.17 -5.69
C CYS A 189 -12.20 16.51 -6.35
N MET A 190 -12.57 16.47 -7.63
CA MET A 190 -12.97 17.62 -8.44
C MET A 190 -14.06 17.23 -9.45
N GLY A 191 -14.77 18.23 -9.98
CA GLY A 191 -15.73 18.05 -11.06
C GLY A 191 -15.51 19.08 -12.16
N THR A 192 -15.89 18.74 -13.39
CA THR A 192 -15.82 19.63 -14.55
C THR A 192 -17.11 19.49 -15.36
N PRO A 193 -17.89 20.57 -15.53
CA PRO A 193 -19.15 20.53 -16.27
C PRO A 193 -18.90 20.30 -17.77
N TYR A 194 -19.79 19.57 -18.42
CA TYR A 194 -19.75 19.30 -19.86
C TYR A 194 -20.48 20.38 -20.65
N GLY A 195 -20.02 20.67 -21.87
CA GLY A 195 -20.75 21.50 -22.84
C GLY A 195 -20.85 23.00 -22.50
N VAL A 196 -20.22 23.48 -21.42
CA VAL A 196 -20.20 24.90 -21.05
C VAL A 196 -18.91 25.59 -21.46
N ASN A 197 -19.02 26.85 -21.86
CA ASN A 197 -17.94 27.77 -22.19
C ASN A 197 -18.04 29.04 -21.33
N GLU A 198 -17.18 30.03 -21.57
CA GLU A 198 -17.21 31.30 -20.81
C GLU A 198 -18.51 32.07 -21.03
N GLU A 199 -19.02 32.10 -22.27
CA GLU A 199 -20.27 32.76 -22.66
C GLU A 199 -21.50 32.18 -21.94
N PHE A 200 -21.55 30.87 -21.71
CA PHE A 200 -22.59 30.24 -20.88
C PHE A 200 -22.65 30.89 -19.49
N TRP A 201 -21.50 31.04 -18.82
CA TRP A 201 -21.45 31.62 -17.48
C TRP A 201 -21.66 33.15 -17.44
N MET A 202 -21.47 33.84 -18.57
CA MET A 202 -21.89 35.23 -18.71
C MET A 202 -23.42 35.39 -18.76
N ASN A 203 -24.16 34.33 -19.12
CA ASN A 203 -25.63 34.32 -19.17
C ASN A 203 -26.27 33.64 -17.95
N TYR A 204 -25.56 32.74 -17.26
CA TYR A 204 -26.03 32.00 -16.08
C TYR A 204 -25.12 32.25 -14.88
N HIS A 205 -25.49 33.17 -14.00
CA HIS A 205 -24.71 33.56 -12.82
C HIS A 205 -25.06 32.76 -11.55
N ASP A 206 -26.29 32.23 -11.47
CA ASP A 206 -26.75 31.41 -10.36
C ASP A 206 -26.22 29.96 -10.48
N PRO A 207 -26.03 29.24 -9.35
CA PRO A 207 -25.65 27.84 -9.38
C PRO A 207 -26.67 26.98 -10.16
N ILE A 208 -26.18 26.23 -11.14
CA ILE A 208 -26.99 25.42 -12.05
C ILE A 208 -26.56 23.97 -12.04
N TRP A 209 -27.55 23.06 -12.09
CA TRP A 209 -27.33 21.63 -12.23
C TRP A 209 -26.94 21.30 -13.67
N LEU A 210 -25.75 20.76 -13.85
CA LEU A 210 -25.20 20.39 -15.16
C LEU A 210 -24.66 18.97 -15.13
N ASP A 211 -24.71 18.30 -16.28
CA ASP A 211 -23.90 17.11 -16.51
C ASP A 211 -22.41 17.48 -16.46
N GLY A 212 -21.60 16.63 -15.85
CA GLY A 212 -20.16 16.82 -15.72
C GLY A 212 -19.40 15.54 -15.49
N GLY A 213 -18.08 15.62 -15.66
CA GLY A 213 -17.13 14.60 -15.27
C GLY A 213 -16.65 14.84 -13.85
N PHE A 214 -16.76 13.84 -12.99
CA PHE A 214 -16.29 13.85 -11.60
C PHE A 214 -15.12 12.90 -11.46
N PHE A 215 -14.12 13.32 -10.71
CA PHE A 215 -12.84 12.65 -10.62
C PHE A 215 -12.33 12.74 -9.19
N CYS A 216 -11.98 11.59 -8.61
CA CYS A 216 -11.27 11.49 -7.34
C CYS A 216 -9.93 10.80 -7.57
N SER A 217 -8.87 11.35 -7.00
CA SER A 217 -7.52 10.82 -7.14
C SER A 217 -6.80 10.70 -5.82
N GLY A 218 -5.99 9.67 -5.68
CA GLY A 218 -4.99 9.58 -4.62
C GLY A 218 -3.92 10.68 -4.77
N PRO A 219 -3.01 10.81 -3.78
CA PRO A 219 -1.94 11.79 -3.85
C PRO A 219 -1.09 11.63 -5.11
N TYR A 220 -0.58 12.77 -5.58
CA TYR A 220 0.27 12.85 -6.77
C TYR A 220 1.69 12.43 -6.42
N ASP A 221 2.22 11.42 -7.12
CA ASP A 221 3.61 11.02 -7.00
C ASP A 221 4.48 11.89 -7.91
N THR A 222 5.35 12.70 -7.32
CA THR A 222 6.22 13.64 -8.03
C THR A 222 7.34 12.96 -8.82
N VAL A 223 7.65 11.70 -8.51
CA VAL A 223 8.70 10.91 -9.17
C VAL A 223 8.17 10.29 -10.47
N THR A 224 6.99 9.68 -10.42
CA THR A 224 6.34 9.10 -11.61
C THR A 224 5.56 10.12 -12.43
N ARG A 225 5.19 11.26 -11.82
CA ARG A 225 4.27 12.29 -12.35
C ARG A 225 2.84 11.77 -12.59
N THR A 226 2.40 10.82 -11.79
CA THR A 226 1.07 10.22 -11.86
C THR A 226 0.38 10.26 -10.50
N HIS A 227 -0.95 10.22 -10.48
CA HIS A 227 -1.68 9.91 -9.26
C HIS A 227 -1.58 8.42 -8.97
N VAL A 228 -1.44 8.05 -7.70
CA VAL A 228 -1.26 6.64 -7.29
C VAL A 228 -2.56 5.82 -7.42
N ALA A 229 -3.72 6.49 -7.45
CA ALA A 229 -5.03 5.90 -7.71
C ALA A 229 -5.97 6.93 -8.35
N GLN A 230 -6.96 6.48 -9.13
CA GLN A 230 -7.94 7.33 -9.81
C GLN A 230 -9.29 6.63 -9.95
N ALA A 231 -10.36 7.34 -9.61
CA ALA A 231 -11.74 6.97 -9.91
C ALA A 231 -12.43 8.13 -10.63
N SER A 232 -13.27 7.82 -11.63
CA SER A 232 -14.05 8.83 -12.35
C SER A 232 -15.46 8.33 -12.66
N ALA A 233 -16.40 9.26 -12.78
CA ALA A 233 -17.77 9.03 -13.21
C ALA A 233 -18.30 10.24 -13.97
N GLY A 234 -19.32 10.04 -14.81
CA GLY A 234 -20.18 11.12 -15.30
C GLY A 234 -21.46 11.21 -14.48
N GLY A 235 -22.08 12.38 -14.41
CA GLY A 235 -23.38 12.56 -13.78
C GLY A 235 -23.78 14.03 -13.64
N MET A 236 -24.78 14.32 -12.81
CA MET A 236 -25.23 15.68 -12.52
C MET A 236 -24.54 16.25 -11.28
N GLY A 237 -24.06 17.50 -11.36
CA GLY A 237 -23.53 18.28 -10.24
C GLY A 237 -24.03 19.73 -10.27
N LEU A 238 -24.01 20.41 -9.13
CA LEU A 238 -24.34 21.83 -9.05
C LEU A 238 -23.06 22.65 -9.25
N PHE A 239 -23.01 23.49 -10.28
CA PHE A 239 -21.84 24.27 -10.66
C PHE A 239 -22.15 25.77 -10.72
N GLN A 240 -21.13 26.60 -10.50
CA GLN A 240 -21.17 28.05 -10.67
C GLN A 240 -19.81 28.52 -11.19
N TYR A 241 -19.75 29.36 -12.23
CA TYR A 241 -18.53 29.87 -12.91
C TYR A 241 -17.23 29.08 -12.62
N GLY A 242 -17.02 27.97 -13.32
CA GLY A 242 -15.78 27.17 -13.22
C GLY A 242 -15.55 26.43 -11.90
N ALA A 243 -16.45 26.55 -10.92
CA ALA A 243 -16.40 25.86 -9.63
C ALA A 243 -17.55 24.84 -9.48
N LEU A 244 -17.24 23.72 -8.84
CA LEU A 244 -18.25 22.77 -8.36
C LEU A 244 -18.72 23.21 -6.98
N ILE A 245 -20.03 23.39 -6.82
CA ILE A 245 -20.67 23.79 -5.57
C ILE A 245 -21.15 22.57 -4.79
N GLN A 246 -21.79 21.61 -5.46
CA GLN A 246 -22.33 20.40 -4.80
C GLN A 246 -22.29 19.17 -5.72
N TYR A 247 -21.73 18.08 -5.20
CA TYR A 247 -21.82 16.73 -5.74
C TYR A 247 -21.63 15.73 -4.58
N ASP A 248 -22.30 14.58 -4.63
CA ASP A 248 -22.00 13.49 -3.70
C ASP A 248 -20.78 12.71 -4.21
N PHE A 249 -19.60 13.07 -3.71
CA PHE A 249 -18.38 12.35 -4.00
C PHE A 249 -18.27 10.99 -3.32
N SER A 250 -19.16 10.62 -2.39
CA SER A 250 -19.01 9.39 -1.58
C SER A 250 -18.79 8.14 -2.43
N PRO A 251 -19.53 7.87 -3.53
CA PRO A 251 -19.28 6.71 -4.39
C PRO A 251 -17.89 6.71 -5.05
N LEU A 252 -17.37 7.88 -5.41
CA LEU A 252 -16.04 8.04 -6.03
C LEU A 252 -14.91 8.00 -5.00
N ILE A 253 -15.13 8.55 -3.81
CA ILE A 253 -14.23 8.45 -2.66
C ILE A 253 -14.11 6.98 -2.25
N ASP A 254 -15.22 6.24 -2.19
CA ASP A 254 -15.24 4.81 -1.93
C ASP A 254 -14.52 4.02 -3.01
N ALA A 255 -14.82 4.28 -4.28
CA ALA A 255 -14.21 3.60 -5.42
C ALA A 255 -12.71 3.86 -5.50
N ALA A 256 -12.26 5.10 -5.29
CA ALA A 256 -10.85 5.45 -5.22
C ALA A 256 -10.19 4.79 -4.00
N SER A 257 -10.75 4.96 -2.79
CA SER A 257 -10.18 4.46 -1.53
C SER A 257 -9.91 2.95 -1.56
N LYS A 258 -10.75 2.17 -2.25
CA LYS A 258 -10.59 0.72 -2.42
C LYS A 258 -9.36 0.32 -3.25
N GLN A 259 -8.70 1.26 -3.93
CA GLN A 259 -7.52 1.02 -4.77
C GLN A 259 -6.18 1.27 -4.04
N TYR A 260 -6.18 1.75 -2.79
CA TYR A 260 -4.94 2.14 -2.11
C TYR A 260 -5.03 2.09 -0.57
N ALA A 261 -3.92 2.41 0.10
CA ALA A 261 -3.72 2.27 1.54
C ALA A 261 -4.78 2.97 2.43
N HIS A 262 -5.49 3.98 1.93
CA HIS A 262 -6.59 4.61 2.66
C HIS A 262 -7.74 3.64 2.92
N GLY A 263 -8.17 2.86 1.92
CA GLY A 263 -9.22 1.85 2.12
C GLY A 263 -8.80 0.77 3.10
N VAL A 264 -7.53 0.35 3.05
CA VAL A 264 -6.93 -0.59 4.01
C VAL A 264 -6.97 0.00 5.43
N ALA A 265 -6.57 1.27 5.58
CA ALA A 265 -6.58 1.97 6.86
C ALA A 265 -8.00 2.17 7.42
N VAL A 266 -8.96 2.61 6.60
CA VAL A 266 -10.38 2.75 7.00
C VAL A 266 -10.94 1.43 7.48
N ALA A 267 -10.77 0.35 6.71
CA ALA A 267 -11.25 -0.99 7.07
C ALA A 267 -10.58 -1.52 8.35
N SER A 268 -9.27 -1.30 8.51
CA SER A 268 -8.51 -1.73 9.70
C SER A 268 -8.92 -0.94 10.94
N LEU A 269 -9.09 0.38 10.83
CA LEU A 269 -9.50 1.25 11.95
C LEU A 269 -10.91 0.95 12.43
N ALA A 270 -11.84 0.63 11.52
CA ALA A 270 -13.21 0.23 11.84
C ALA A 270 -13.29 -1.09 12.65
N GLN A 271 -12.20 -1.88 12.67
CA GLN A 271 -12.08 -3.08 13.51
C GLN A 271 -11.19 -2.83 14.75
N LEU A 272 -10.15 -2.01 14.64
CA LEU A 272 -9.19 -1.81 15.73
C LEU A 272 -9.68 -0.84 16.83
N ARG A 273 -10.53 0.13 16.46
CA ARG A 273 -11.21 1.03 17.39
C ARG A 273 -12.56 0.41 17.80
N PRO A 274 -12.76 0.03 19.08
CA PRO A 274 -14.07 -0.36 19.59
C PRO A 274 -15.01 0.85 19.76
#